data_AF-A0A4Y6RNC6-F1
#
_entry.id   AF-A0A4Y6RNC6-F1
#
_cell.length_a   1.000
_cell.length_b   1.000
_cell.length_c   1.000
_cell.angle_alpha   90.00
_cell.angle_beta   90.00
_cell.angle_gamma   90.00
#
_symmetry.space_group_name_H-M   'P 1'
#
loop_
_entity.id
_entity.type
_entity.pdbx_description
1 polymer ?
#
loop_
_entity_poly.entity_id
_entity_poly.type
_entity_poly.pdbx_seq_one_letter_code
_entity_poly.pdbx_strand_id
1 'polypeptide(L)'
;MDLAKAILLGNLTLSATDDQRIAFDGTLIRCQLFDGALSVLSLQDVAGLIDLRFAADEVLGSLISVFSPQDGDLKTVSKVKQLAASGRFISAGDVLIAAGLDRKTADWLAGFTTIHGRGSRLARAVTPPGLQDVLSRSGLNEANLYGAGPSNALYRVEVFLKTARGRETYGISLFSLDPSKTPIFRKIFEKRLPHAAGQGSKAFDGMTGASSRGVSCRYLGR
;
A
#
# COMPACT_ATOMS: atom_id res chain seq x y z
N MET A 1 -7.47 10.44 12.23
CA MET A 1 -6.63 9.54 11.43
C MET A 1 -6.15 10.20 10.14
N ASP A 2 -7.05 10.76 9.33
CA ASP A 2 -6.68 11.42 8.06
C ASP A 2 -5.71 12.59 8.25
N LEU A 3 -5.88 13.42 9.30
CA LEU A 3 -4.93 14.50 9.62
C LEU A 3 -3.51 13.98 9.93
N ALA A 4 -3.37 12.89 10.68
CA ALA A 4 -2.06 12.32 10.98
C ALA A 4 -1.41 11.71 9.71
N LYS A 5 -2.19 10.98 8.90
CA LYS A 5 -1.74 10.48 7.58
C LYS A 5 -1.31 11.63 6.66
N ALA A 6 -2.06 12.72 6.64
CA ALA A 6 -1.76 13.93 5.87
C ALA A 6 -0.53 14.68 6.38
N ILE A 7 -0.32 14.80 7.70
CA ILE A 7 0.89 15.39 8.28
C ILE A 7 2.12 14.52 7.98
N LEU A 8 1.98 13.20 8.07
CA LEU A 8 3.07 12.25 7.74
C LEU A 8 3.45 12.33 6.28
N LEU A 9 2.47 12.25 5.38
CA LEU A 9 2.71 12.40 3.94
C LEU A 9 3.23 13.80 3.63
N GLY A 10 2.66 14.84 4.23
CA GLY A 10 3.12 16.23 4.11
C GLY A 10 4.59 16.39 4.48
N ASN A 11 4.99 15.90 5.65
CA ASN A 11 6.38 15.99 6.11
C ASN A 11 7.34 15.17 5.23
N LEU A 12 6.93 13.98 4.79
CA LEU A 12 7.71 13.15 3.87
C LEU A 12 7.84 13.78 2.48
N THR A 13 6.81 14.48 2.02
CA THR A 13 6.84 15.23 0.75
C THR A 13 7.65 16.51 0.84
N LEU A 14 7.70 17.16 2.01
CA LEU A 14 8.55 18.34 2.25
C LEU A 14 10.04 17.98 2.35
N SER A 15 10.37 16.76 2.81
CA SER A 15 11.74 16.23 2.74
C SER A 15 12.13 15.70 1.36
N ALA A 16 11.15 15.41 0.50
CA ALA A 16 11.37 15.03 -0.89
C ALA A 16 11.43 16.30 -1.75
N THR A 17 12.51 17.07 -1.61
CA THR A 17 12.82 18.14 -2.56
C THR A 17 13.18 17.50 -3.91
N ASP A 18 12.43 17.87 -4.96
CA ASP A 18 12.56 17.49 -6.38
C ASP A 18 12.40 16.01 -6.73
N ASP A 19 11.52 15.71 -7.71
CA ASP A 19 11.43 14.53 -8.62
C ASP A 19 11.71 13.10 -8.10
N GLN A 20 11.95 12.91 -6.81
CA GLN A 20 12.41 11.67 -6.21
C GLN A 20 11.23 10.92 -5.61
N ARG A 21 11.07 9.68 -6.07
CA ARG A 21 10.12 8.73 -5.52
C ARG A 21 10.56 8.32 -4.12
N ILE A 22 9.73 8.59 -3.13
CA ILE A 22 10.01 8.24 -1.72
C ILE A 22 9.98 6.72 -1.55
N ALA A 23 11.14 6.12 -1.27
CA ALA A 23 11.24 4.78 -0.72
C ALA A 23 11.10 4.86 0.80
N PHE A 24 10.11 4.19 1.38
CA PHE A 24 10.05 3.99 2.83
C PHE A 24 10.69 2.64 3.14
N ASP A 25 11.62 2.63 4.08
CA ASP A 25 12.41 1.45 4.44
C ASP A 25 11.73 0.57 5.51
N GLY A 26 10.49 0.88 5.87
CA GLY A 26 9.76 0.19 6.93
C GLY A 26 9.99 0.76 8.34
N THR A 27 10.68 1.89 8.49
CA THR A 27 10.90 2.52 9.81
C THR A 27 9.58 2.90 10.48
N LEU A 28 9.25 2.27 11.61
CA LEU A 28 7.99 2.50 12.33
C LEU A 28 7.84 3.98 12.73
N ILE A 29 6.75 4.62 12.29
CA ILE A 29 6.41 5.98 12.75
C ILE A 29 5.27 5.88 13.73
N ARG A 30 5.43 6.46 14.92
CA ARG A 30 4.35 6.55 15.92
C ARG A 30 3.89 7.99 16.07
N CYS A 31 2.60 8.20 15.85
CA CYS A 31 1.90 9.44 16.09
C CYS A 31 1.06 9.31 17.36
N GLN A 32 1.32 10.18 18.33
CA GLN A 32 0.41 10.39 19.45
C GLN A 32 -0.74 11.27 18.97
N LEU A 33 -1.97 10.81 19.21
CA LEU A 33 -3.21 11.53 18.96
C LEU A 33 -3.84 11.91 20.30
N PHE A 34 -4.76 12.87 20.28
CA PHE A 34 -5.52 13.28 21.46
C PHE A 34 -6.22 12.10 22.17
N ASP A 35 -6.71 11.10 21.42
CA ASP A 35 -7.43 9.93 21.96
C ASP A 35 -6.80 8.58 21.54
N GLY A 36 -5.46 8.51 21.49
CA GLY A 36 -4.77 7.25 21.23
C GLY A 36 -3.41 7.39 20.54
N ALA A 37 -2.96 6.30 19.95
CA ALA A 37 -1.73 6.24 19.16
C ALA A 37 -1.99 5.62 17.79
N LEU A 38 -1.41 6.22 16.76
CA LEU A 38 -1.37 5.69 15.41
C LEU A 38 0.05 5.28 15.09
N SER A 39 0.26 4.03 14.71
CA SER A 39 1.52 3.53 14.16
C SER A 39 1.38 3.43 12.65
N VAL A 40 2.30 4.02 11.89
CA VAL A 40 2.48 3.73 10.47
C VAL A 40 3.33 2.49 10.37
N LEU A 41 2.76 1.45 9.77
CA LEU A 41 3.41 0.16 9.60
C LEU A 41 4.17 0.13 8.27
N SER A 42 3.58 0.71 7.22
CA SER A 42 4.25 0.85 5.92
C SER A 42 3.76 2.08 5.17
N LEU A 43 4.64 2.62 4.34
CA LEU A 43 4.35 3.59 3.29
C LEU A 43 5.04 3.06 2.03
N GLN A 44 4.37 3.00 0.90
CA GLN A 44 4.96 2.38 -0.29
C GLN A 44 4.48 3.09 -1.54
N ASP A 45 5.40 3.56 -2.38
CA ASP A 45 5.08 3.99 -3.74
C ASP A 45 4.61 2.77 -4.53
N VAL A 46 3.36 2.81 -5.02
CA VAL A 46 2.76 1.67 -5.70
C VAL A 46 3.41 1.35 -7.04
N ALA A 47 4.18 2.28 -7.62
CA ALA A 47 4.94 1.99 -8.84
C ALA A 47 6.21 1.15 -8.55
N GLY A 48 6.53 0.90 -7.28
CA GLY A 48 7.46 -0.17 -6.89
C GLY A 48 6.81 -1.55 -6.81
N LEU A 49 5.48 -1.65 -6.92
CA LEU A 49 4.70 -2.89 -6.75
C LEU A 49 4.15 -3.40 -8.08
N ILE A 50 3.95 -4.71 -8.18
CA ILE A 50 3.41 -5.35 -9.38
C ILE A 50 1.93 -5.02 -9.54
N ASP A 51 1.56 -4.36 -10.64
CA ASP A 51 0.16 -4.14 -10.97
C ASP A 51 -0.48 -5.41 -11.55
N LEU A 52 -1.42 -5.99 -10.80
CA LEU A 52 -2.11 -7.22 -11.19
C LEU A 52 -2.86 -7.11 -12.52
N ARG A 53 -3.15 -5.90 -13.02
CA ARG A 53 -3.84 -5.68 -14.29
C ARG A 53 -2.89 -5.78 -15.49
N PHE A 54 -1.64 -5.36 -15.30
CA PHE A 54 -0.68 -5.14 -16.39
C PHE A 54 0.56 -6.02 -16.31
N ALA A 55 0.71 -6.80 -15.22
CA ALA A 55 1.81 -7.73 -15.07
C ALA A 55 1.87 -8.73 -16.24
N ALA A 56 3.09 -9.02 -16.69
CA ALA A 56 3.36 -10.15 -17.57
C ALA A 56 3.01 -11.45 -16.83
N ASP A 57 2.54 -12.46 -17.57
CA ASP A 57 2.03 -13.69 -16.97
C ASP A 57 3.14 -14.46 -16.26
N GLU A 58 4.36 -14.41 -16.81
CA GLU A 58 5.55 -15.03 -16.25
C GLU A 58 5.96 -14.37 -14.92
N VAL A 59 5.84 -13.04 -14.84
CA VAL A 59 6.11 -12.28 -13.60
C VAL A 59 5.14 -12.70 -12.51
N LEU A 60 3.83 -12.65 -12.83
CA LEU A 60 2.79 -12.90 -11.85
C LEU A 60 2.76 -14.36 -11.43
N GLY A 61 2.93 -15.30 -12.37
CA GLY A 61 3.06 -16.72 -12.10
C GLY A 61 4.25 -17.01 -11.18
N SER A 62 5.44 -16.46 -11.50
CA SER A 62 6.64 -16.63 -10.68
C SER A 62 6.44 -16.09 -9.26
N LEU A 63 5.84 -14.90 -9.11
CA LEU A 63 5.57 -14.33 -7.80
C LEU A 63 4.59 -15.21 -7.00
N ILE A 64 3.50 -15.68 -7.62
CA ILE A 64 2.54 -16.56 -6.94
C ILE A 64 3.23 -17.87 -6.52
N SER A 65 4.02 -18.48 -7.40
CA SER A 65 4.73 -19.74 -7.11
C SER A 65 5.72 -19.65 -5.95
N VAL A 66 6.24 -18.46 -5.62
CA VAL A 66 7.11 -18.28 -4.43
C VAL A 66 6.35 -18.55 -3.14
N PHE A 67 5.06 -18.22 -3.07
CA PHE A 67 4.25 -18.35 -1.86
C PHE A 67 3.27 -19.54 -1.92
N SER A 68 2.84 -19.91 -3.13
CA SER A 68 1.97 -21.05 -3.40
C SER A 68 2.36 -21.71 -4.74
N PRO A 69 3.31 -22.66 -4.72
CA PRO A 69 3.83 -23.31 -5.93
C PRO A 69 2.75 -23.88 -6.85
N GLN A 70 1.68 -24.44 -6.27
CA GLN A 70 0.56 -25.04 -6.98
C GLN A 70 -0.37 -24.02 -7.67
N ASP A 71 -0.38 -22.77 -7.21
CA ASP A 71 -1.31 -21.73 -7.70
C ASP A 71 -0.66 -20.79 -8.73
N GLY A 72 0.61 -20.99 -9.07
CA GLY A 72 1.31 -20.19 -10.08
C GLY A 72 0.98 -20.57 -11.54
N ASP A 73 -0.09 -21.32 -11.76
CA ASP A 73 -0.49 -21.76 -13.08
C ASP A 73 -1.14 -20.64 -13.92
N LEU A 74 -1.13 -20.81 -15.25
CA LEU A 74 -1.69 -19.81 -16.18
C LEU A 74 -3.17 -19.54 -15.94
N LYS A 75 -3.92 -20.53 -15.44
CA LYS A 75 -5.36 -20.39 -15.15
C LYS A 75 -5.60 -19.42 -14.01
N THR A 76 -4.84 -19.55 -12.92
CA THR A 76 -4.91 -18.68 -11.75
C THR A 76 -4.43 -17.28 -12.10
N VAL A 77 -3.29 -17.17 -12.79
CA VAL A 77 -2.76 -15.90 -13.30
C VAL A 77 -3.80 -15.16 -14.15
N SER A 78 -4.42 -15.86 -15.11
CA SER A 78 -5.47 -15.29 -15.98
C SER A 78 -6.67 -14.79 -15.17
N LYS A 79 -7.11 -15.57 -14.18
CA LYS A 79 -8.23 -15.20 -13.31
C LYS A 79 -7.91 -13.97 -12.45
N VAL A 80 -6.71 -13.88 -11.90
CA VAL A 80 -6.23 -12.71 -11.15
C VAL A 80 -6.30 -11.46 -12.03
N LYS A 81 -5.76 -11.51 -13.24
CA LYS A 81 -5.76 -10.37 -14.19
C LYS A 81 -7.17 -9.95 -14.57
N GLN A 82 -8.05 -10.91 -14.86
CA GLN A 82 -9.45 -10.66 -15.20
C GLN A 82 -10.18 -9.94 -14.05
N LEU A 83 -10.02 -10.43 -12.81
CA LEU A 83 -10.64 -9.83 -11.64
C LEU A 83 -10.05 -8.44 -11.34
N ALA A 84 -8.73 -8.27 -11.47
CA ALA A 84 -8.07 -6.98 -11.30
C ALA A 84 -8.59 -5.92 -12.29
N ALA A 85 -8.85 -6.32 -13.55
CA ALA A 85 -9.36 -5.45 -14.59
C ALA A 85 -10.87 -5.14 -14.47
N SER A 86 -11.61 -5.86 -13.62
CA SER A 86 -13.07 -5.74 -13.54
C SER A 86 -13.60 -4.42 -12.94
N GLY A 87 -12.74 -3.64 -12.28
CA GLY A 87 -13.16 -2.43 -11.54
C GLY A 87 -13.97 -2.70 -10.27
N ARG A 88 -14.22 -3.97 -9.92
CA ARG A 88 -15.02 -4.36 -8.74
C ARG A 88 -14.23 -4.32 -7.43
N PHE A 89 -12.90 -4.26 -7.51
CA PHE A 89 -12.01 -4.37 -6.36
C PHE A 89 -11.25 -3.09 -6.13
N ILE A 90 -10.99 -2.79 -4.87
CA ILE A 90 -10.19 -1.63 -4.43
C ILE A 90 -8.83 -2.05 -3.85
N SER A 91 -8.57 -3.35 -3.67
CA SER A 91 -7.29 -3.85 -3.16
C SER A 91 -6.83 -5.11 -3.91
N ALA A 92 -5.51 -5.27 -4.05
CA ALA A 92 -4.90 -6.44 -4.66
C ALA A 92 -5.18 -7.72 -3.86
N GLY A 93 -5.17 -7.65 -2.52
CA GLY A 93 -5.52 -8.78 -1.67
C GLY A 93 -6.92 -9.34 -1.93
N ASP A 94 -7.92 -8.47 -2.12
CA ASP A 94 -9.28 -8.92 -2.42
C ASP A 94 -9.38 -9.60 -3.79
N VAL A 95 -8.61 -9.13 -4.78
CA VAL A 95 -8.50 -9.79 -6.10
C VAL A 95 -7.91 -11.19 -5.95
N LEU A 96 -6.82 -11.33 -5.20
CA LEU A 96 -6.12 -12.61 -5.01
C LEU A 96 -7.02 -13.63 -4.29
N ILE A 97 -7.72 -13.21 -3.23
CA ILE A 97 -8.70 -14.05 -2.53
C ILE A 97 -9.83 -14.47 -3.47
N ALA A 98 -10.40 -13.53 -4.25
CA ALA A 98 -11.47 -13.83 -5.21
C ALA A 98 -10.99 -14.73 -6.37
N ALA A 99 -9.69 -14.68 -6.69
CA ALA A 99 -9.06 -15.59 -7.65
C ALA A 99 -8.97 -17.03 -7.10
N GLY A 100 -9.07 -17.22 -5.79
CA GLY A 100 -9.09 -18.54 -5.14
C GLY A 100 -7.83 -18.83 -4.31
N LEU A 101 -6.92 -17.87 -4.17
CA LEU A 101 -5.78 -18.02 -3.28
C LEU A 101 -6.26 -17.97 -1.83
N ASP A 102 -5.64 -18.78 -0.97
CA ASP A 102 -5.93 -18.71 0.46
C ASP A 102 -5.54 -17.35 1.04
N ARG A 103 -6.17 -16.99 2.15
CA ARG A 103 -6.04 -15.66 2.74
C ARG A 103 -4.60 -15.34 3.15
N LYS A 104 -3.84 -16.32 3.66
CA LYS A 104 -2.46 -16.10 4.12
C LYS A 104 -1.56 -15.81 2.93
N THR A 105 -1.68 -16.58 1.86
CA THR A 105 -0.93 -16.36 0.61
C THR A 105 -1.30 -15.02 -0.01
N ALA A 106 -2.59 -14.70 -0.08
CA ALA A 106 -3.08 -13.43 -0.60
C ALA A 106 -2.55 -12.22 0.20
N ASP A 107 -2.47 -12.32 1.54
CA ASP A 107 -1.93 -11.25 2.39
C ASP A 107 -0.43 -11.02 2.13
N TRP A 108 0.37 -12.09 1.97
CA TRP A 108 1.78 -11.97 1.61
C TRP A 108 1.99 -11.37 0.22
N LEU A 109 1.26 -11.86 -0.78
CA LEU A 109 1.30 -11.36 -2.15
C LEU A 109 0.80 -9.92 -2.24
N ALA A 110 -0.19 -9.53 -1.43
CA ALA A 110 -0.66 -8.16 -1.35
C ALA A 110 0.48 -7.22 -0.94
N GLY A 111 1.48 -7.65 -0.17
CA GLY A 111 2.67 -6.84 0.14
C GLY A 111 3.50 -6.41 -1.09
N PHE A 112 3.47 -7.20 -2.17
CA PHE A 112 4.26 -6.97 -3.39
C PHE A 112 3.43 -6.54 -4.60
N THR A 113 2.11 -6.42 -4.44
CA THR A 113 1.17 -6.20 -5.55
C THR A 113 0.26 -5.00 -5.32
N THR A 114 -0.28 -4.49 -6.42
CA THR A 114 -1.25 -3.39 -6.45
C THR A 114 -2.24 -3.62 -7.59
N ILE A 115 -3.36 -2.88 -7.58
CA ILE A 115 -4.27 -2.72 -8.72
C ILE A 115 -4.38 -1.25 -9.13
N HIS A 116 -3.44 -0.44 -8.66
CA HIS A 116 -3.44 1.01 -8.78
C HIS A 116 -2.20 1.54 -9.49
N GLY A 117 -1.36 0.65 -10.04
CA GLY A 117 -0.24 1.04 -10.88
C GLY A 117 -0.71 1.72 -12.19
N ARG A 118 0.23 2.24 -12.97
CA ARG A 118 -0.08 2.94 -14.23
C ARG A 118 0.56 2.29 -15.46
N GLY A 119 1.14 1.10 -15.29
CA GLY A 119 1.80 0.37 -16.35
C GLY A 119 2.39 -0.94 -15.83
N SER A 120 3.03 -1.69 -16.73
CA SER A 120 3.69 -2.96 -16.44
C SER A 120 5.10 -2.80 -15.85
N ARG A 121 5.76 -1.66 -16.10
CA ARG A 121 7.13 -1.39 -15.63
C ARG A 121 7.13 -0.81 -14.22
N LEU A 122 8.10 -1.22 -13.43
CA LEU A 122 8.34 -0.82 -12.06
C LEU A 122 9.33 0.35 -11.97
N ALA A 123 9.30 1.06 -10.84
CA ALA A 123 10.34 2.01 -10.47
C ALA A 123 11.32 1.35 -9.50
N ARG A 124 12.50 0.99 -10.02
CA ARG A 124 13.53 0.22 -9.28
C ARG A 124 13.87 0.82 -7.92
N ALA A 125 14.00 2.14 -7.83
CA ALA A 125 14.36 2.86 -6.61
C ALA A 125 13.37 2.65 -5.44
N VAL A 126 12.12 2.30 -5.74
CA VAL A 126 11.07 2.08 -4.75
C VAL A 126 10.52 0.65 -4.77
N THR A 127 11.08 -0.24 -5.59
CA THR A 127 10.73 -1.66 -5.59
C THR A 127 11.31 -2.34 -4.34
N PRO A 128 10.50 -3.02 -3.51
CA PRO A 128 11.00 -3.70 -2.32
C PRO A 128 12.14 -4.69 -2.65
N PRO A 129 13.22 -4.78 -1.85
CA PRO A 129 14.35 -5.66 -2.13
C PRO A 129 13.94 -7.12 -2.34
N GLY A 130 13.04 -7.65 -1.49
CA GLY A 130 12.53 -9.02 -1.66
C GLY A 130 11.79 -9.23 -2.98
N LEU A 131 11.15 -8.20 -3.53
CA LEU A 131 10.54 -8.27 -4.86
C LEU A 131 11.59 -8.23 -5.97
N GLN A 132 12.64 -7.42 -5.83
CA GLN A 132 13.77 -7.41 -6.77
C GLN A 132 14.43 -8.79 -6.85
N ASP A 133 14.58 -9.47 -5.71
CA ASP A 133 15.14 -10.83 -5.64
C ASP A 133 14.26 -11.88 -6.34
N VAL A 134 12.94 -11.76 -6.23
CA VAL A 134 12.01 -12.64 -6.95
C VAL A 134 12.09 -12.38 -8.46
N LEU A 135 12.11 -11.11 -8.86
CA LEU A 135 12.16 -10.72 -10.27
C LEU A 135 13.48 -11.12 -10.93
N SER A 136 14.62 -11.01 -10.24
CA SER A 136 15.92 -11.41 -10.79
C SER A 136 16.00 -12.91 -11.09
N ARG A 137 15.25 -13.74 -10.36
CA ARG A 137 15.15 -15.20 -10.56
C ARG A 137 14.16 -15.60 -11.66
N SER A 138 13.27 -14.70 -12.08
CA SER A 138 12.26 -14.99 -13.11
C SER A 138 12.84 -15.07 -14.54
N GLY A 139 14.12 -14.71 -14.73
CA GLY A 139 14.79 -14.73 -16.03
C GLY A 139 14.37 -13.60 -16.98
N LEU A 140 13.55 -12.66 -16.50
CA LEU A 140 13.07 -11.53 -17.30
C LEU A 140 14.15 -10.44 -17.40
N ASN A 141 14.24 -9.84 -18.59
CA ASN A 141 15.17 -8.75 -18.84
C ASN A 141 14.81 -7.52 -17.97
N GLU A 142 15.79 -6.98 -17.23
CA GLU A 142 15.62 -5.78 -16.39
C GLU A 142 15.02 -4.61 -17.17
N ALA A 143 15.37 -4.45 -18.45
CA ALA A 143 14.83 -3.39 -19.31
C ALA A 143 13.30 -3.50 -19.50
N ASN A 144 12.75 -4.70 -19.44
CA ASN A 144 11.31 -4.95 -19.52
C ASN A 144 10.61 -4.80 -18.17
N LEU A 145 11.35 -4.98 -17.06
CA LEU A 145 10.82 -4.91 -15.70
C LEU A 145 10.78 -3.49 -15.16
N TYR A 146 11.80 -2.68 -15.43
CA TYR A 146 11.99 -1.36 -14.82
C TYR A 146 11.90 -0.23 -15.83
N GLY A 147 11.35 0.91 -15.43
CA GLY A 147 11.28 2.12 -16.28
C GLY A 147 10.14 3.07 -15.95
N ALA A 148 9.46 2.94 -14.81
CA ALA A 148 8.40 3.88 -14.44
C ALA A 148 8.94 5.25 -14.01
N GLY A 149 8.58 6.31 -14.74
CA GLY A 149 8.96 7.70 -14.44
C GLY A 149 8.17 8.31 -13.27
N PRO A 150 8.63 9.40 -12.64
CA PRO A 150 8.15 9.90 -11.34
C PRO A 150 6.75 10.55 -11.33
N SER A 151 6.06 10.67 -12.46
CA SER A 151 4.83 11.46 -12.55
C SER A 151 3.65 10.89 -11.75
N ASN A 152 2.98 11.74 -10.95
CA ASN A 152 1.76 11.44 -10.19
C ASN A 152 1.87 10.21 -9.27
N ALA A 153 2.86 10.23 -8.37
CA ALA A 153 3.12 9.15 -7.43
C ALA A 153 1.88 8.80 -6.60
N LEU A 154 1.60 7.51 -6.51
CA LEU A 154 0.53 6.98 -5.68
C LEU A 154 1.18 6.19 -4.53
N TYR A 155 0.74 6.48 -3.31
CA TYR A 155 1.30 5.90 -2.10
C TYR A 155 0.27 5.08 -1.37
N ARG A 156 0.60 3.82 -1.10
CA ARG A 156 -0.11 2.96 -0.16
C ARG A 156 0.43 3.20 1.24
N VAL A 157 -0.46 3.48 2.18
CA VAL A 157 -0.14 3.71 3.60
C VAL A 157 -0.88 2.69 4.43
N GLU A 158 -0.16 1.94 5.25
CA GLU A 158 -0.73 1.02 6.21
C GLU A 158 -0.52 1.55 7.62
N VAL A 159 -1.60 1.54 8.39
CA VAL A 159 -1.60 2.06 9.75
C VAL A 159 -2.27 1.10 10.70
N PHE A 160 -1.81 1.14 11.95
CA PHE A 160 -2.46 0.56 13.10
C PHE A 160 -2.83 1.68 14.07
N LEU A 161 -4.10 1.73 14.49
CA LEU A 161 -4.61 2.68 15.46
C LEU A 161 -4.98 1.92 16.73
N LYS A 162 -4.53 2.43 17.88
CA LYS A 162 -5.00 2.04 19.20
C LYS A 162 -5.57 3.25 19.92
N THR A 163 -6.88 3.24 20.15
CA THR A 163 -7.57 4.32 20.88
C THR A 163 -7.30 4.21 22.39
N ALA A 164 -7.50 5.29 23.15
CA ALA A 164 -7.35 5.25 24.61
C ALA A 164 -8.32 4.26 25.27
N ARG A 165 -9.48 4.01 24.62
CA ARG A 165 -10.49 3.03 25.04
C ARG A 165 -10.15 1.57 24.67
N GLY A 166 -8.94 1.31 24.17
CA GLY A 166 -8.48 -0.03 23.82
C GLY A 166 -9.02 -0.58 22.50
N ARG A 167 -9.80 0.19 21.73
CA ARG A 167 -10.19 -0.23 20.37
C ARG A 167 -8.98 -0.18 19.44
N GLU A 168 -8.82 -1.23 18.67
CA GLU A 168 -7.75 -1.41 17.70
C GLU A 168 -8.32 -1.41 16.29
N THR A 169 -7.66 -0.73 15.35
CA THR A 169 -8.09 -0.68 13.95
C THR A 169 -6.89 -0.69 13.05
N TYR A 170 -6.88 -1.63 12.11
CA TYR A 170 -5.91 -1.64 11.03
C TYR A 170 -6.52 -0.98 9.80
N GLY A 171 -5.76 -0.16 9.09
CA GLY A 171 -6.23 0.57 7.93
C GLY A 171 -5.19 0.63 6.82
N ILE A 172 -5.64 0.39 5.59
CA ILE A 172 -4.87 0.62 4.37
C ILE A 172 -5.49 1.79 3.63
N SER A 173 -4.67 2.73 3.17
CA SER A 173 -5.14 3.87 2.40
C SER A 173 -4.25 4.12 1.20
N LEU A 174 -4.84 4.58 0.11
CA LEU A 174 -4.10 5.00 -1.07
C LEU A 174 -4.22 6.52 -1.22
N PHE A 175 -3.09 7.18 -1.43
CA PHE A 175 -3.00 8.61 -1.64
C PHE A 175 -2.36 8.90 -2.99
N SER A 176 -2.87 9.90 -3.69
CA SER A 176 -2.21 10.50 -4.84
C SER A 176 -1.44 11.72 -4.39
N LEU A 177 -0.22 11.87 -4.89
CA LEU A 177 0.59 13.08 -4.77
C LEU A 177 0.59 13.82 -6.11
N ASP A 178 0.23 15.10 -6.09
CA ASP A 178 0.35 16.02 -7.22
C ASP A 178 1.00 17.32 -6.73
N PRO A 179 2.33 17.49 -6.89
CA PRO A 179 3.03 18.67 -6.38
C PRO A 179 2.61 19.96 -7.08
N SER A 180 1.95 19.86 -8.25
CA SER A 180 1.46 21.02 -9.01
C SER A 180 0.11 21.56 -8.52
N LYS A 181 -0.56 20.87 -7.58
CA LYS A 181 -1.91 21.22 -7.11
C LYS A 181 -1.98 21.35 -5.59
N THR A 182 -2.88 22.21 -5.12
CA THR A 182 -3.27 22.28 -3.70
C THR A 182 -4.71 21.74 -3.57
N PRO A 183 -4.98 20.75 -2.69
CA PRO A 183 -4.05 20.06 -1.80
C PRO A 183 -3.07 19.14 -2.57
N ILE A 184 -1.82 19.11 -2.11
CA ILE A 184 -0.73 18.33 -2.72
C ILE A 184 -1.03 16.82 -2.67
N PHE A 185 -1.85 16.37 -1.71
CA PHE A 185 -2.29 14.99 -1.58
C PHE A 185 -3.81 14.85 -1.73
N ARG A 186 -4.23 13.70 -2.30
CA ARG A 186 -5.63 13.29 -2.38
C ARG A 186 -5.80 11.83 -1.96
N LYS A 187 -6.61 11.55 -0.94
CA LYS A 187 -6.98 10.17 -0.58
C LYS A 187 -7.88 9.59 -1.68
N ILE A 188 -7.47 8.47 -2.26
CA ILE A 188 -8.23 7.76 -3.29
C ILE A 188 -9.22 6.80 -2.63
N PHE A 189 -8.77 6.00 -1.66
CA PHE A 189 -9.64 5.12 -0.88
C PHE A 189 -9.04 4.77 0.48
N GLU A 190 -9.87 4.19 1.34
CA GLU A 190 -9.47 3.59 2.60
C GLU A 190 -10.20 2.27 2.83
N LYS A 191 -9.45 1.23 3.21
CA LYS A 191 -9.96 -0.04 3.69
C LYS A 191 -9.65 -0.15 5.18
N ARG A 192 -10.68 -0.36 6.01
CA ARG A 192 -10.53 -0.59 7.46
C ARG A 192 -10.80 -2.04 7.76
N LEU A 193 -9.88 -2.68 8.45
CA LEU A 193 -10.05 -4.02 9.01
C LEU A 193 -10.28 -3.83 10.52
N PRO A 194 -11.51 -4.04 11.01
CA PRO A 194 -11.73 -4.10 12.45
C PRO A 194 -10.92 -5.28 12.98
N HIS A 195 -10.00 -5.00 13.92
CA HIS A 195 -9.44 -6.07 14.73
C HIS A 195 -10.40 -6.29 15.89
N ALA A 196 -10.85 -7.53 16.08
CA ALA A 196 -11.80 -7.86 17.13
C ALA A 196 -11.11 -7.79 18.51
N ALA A 197 -10.97 -6.58 19.05
CA ALA A 197 -11.07 -6.40 20.49
C ALA A 197 -12.56 -6.40 20.84
N GLY A 198 -12.95 -7.12 21.90
CA GLY A 198 -14.31 -7.49 22.27
C GLY A 198 -15.39 -6.41 22.17
N GLN A 199 -16.63 -6.90 22.09
CA GLN A 199 -17.90 -6.15 21.98
C GLN A 199 -17.88 -4.70 22.47
N GLY A 200 -18.27 -3.77 21.60
CA GLY A 200 -18.53 -2.39 22.03
C GLY A 200 -18.76 -1.41 20.88
N SER A 201 -19.92 -1.51 20.24
CA SER A 201 -20.85 -0.44 19.85
C SER A 201 -20.33 0.92 19.30
N LYS A 202 -20.92 1.27 18.14
CA LYS A 202 -21.11 2.58 17.50
C LYS A 202 -19.89 3.23 16.82
N ALA A 203 -19.97 3.22 15.48
CA ALA A 203 -19.35 4.17 14.58
C ALA A 203 -19.85 5.58 14.90
N PHE A 204 -18.94 6.55 14.91
CA PHE A 204 -19.31 7.96 15.02
C PHE A 204 -18.74 8.71 13.82
N ASP A 205 -19.67 9.32 13.07
CA ASP A 205 -19.46 10.43 12.15
C ASP A 205 -18.97 11.63 12.94
N GLY A 206 -17.83 12.21 12.56
CA GLY A 206 -17.29 13.36 13.27
C GLY A 206 -15.94 13.79 12.71
N MET A 207 -15.93 14.33 11.50
CA MET A 207 -14.84 15.18 11.03
C MET A 207 -15.39 16.53 10.61
N THR A 208 -15.71 17.35 11.61
CA THR A 208 -15.75 18.81 11.48
C THR A 208 -14.90 19.41 12.59
N GLY A 209 -13.83 20.09 12.20
CA GLY A 209 -13.03 20.97 13.06
C GLY A 209 -12.18 20.28 14.15
N ALA A 210 -10.91 19.97 13.84
CA ALA A 210 -9.90 19.78 14.88
C ALA A 210 -8.76 20.77 14.64
N SER A 211 -8.67 21.77 15.52
CA SER A 211 -7.55 22.70 15.61
C SER A 211 -6.24 21.92 15.75
N SER A 212 -5.18 22.46 15.15
CA SER A 212 -3.84 21.87 14.96
C SER A 212 -3.02 21.58 16.23
N ARG A 213 -3.62 21.52 17.42
CA ARG A 213 -2.94 21.23 18.69
C ARG A 213 -3.35 19.84 19.20
N GLY A 214 -2.65 18.78 18.80
CA GLY A 214 -2.91 17.45 19.37
C GLY A 214 -2.36 16.24 18.63
N VAL A 215 -1.53 16.42 17.59
CA VAL A 215 -0.87 15.32 16.88
C VAL A 215 0.64 15.54 16.91
N SER A 216 1.39 14.60 17.50
CA SER A 216 2.85 14.61 17.45
C SER A 216 3.35 13.26 16.90
N CYS A 217 4.07 13.28 15.79
CA CYS A 217 4.66 12.08 15.20
C CYS A 217 6.16 12.03 15.45
N ARG A 218 6.68 10.85 15.77
CA ARG A 218 8.11 10.60 15.94
C ARG A 218 8.50 9.33 15.18
N TYR A 219 9.63 9.39 14.49
CA TYR A 219 10.30 8.20 13.99
C TYR A 219 10.80 7.40 15.20
N LEU A 220 10.43 6.13 15.25
CA LEU A 220 11.03 5.19 16.18
C LEU A 220 12.22 4.60 15.40
N GLY A 221 13.37 5.27 15.49
CA GLY A 221 14.61 4.81 14.84
C GLY A 221 14.98 3.37 15.24
N ARG A 222 15.85 2.76 14.45
CA ARG A 222 16.42 1.43 14.72
C ARG A 222 17.19 1.41 16.04
#